data_AF-A0A8T0VFR4-F1
#
_entry.id   AF-A0A8T0VFR4-F1
#
_cell.length_a   1.000
_cell.length_b   1.000
_cell.length_c   1.000
_cell.angle_alpha   90.00
_cell.angle_beta   90.00
_cell.angle_gamma   90.00
#
_symmetry.space_group_name_H-M   'P 1'
#
loop_
_entity.id
_entity.type
_entity.pdbx_description
1 polymer ?
#
loop_
_entity_poly.entity_id
_entity_poly.type
_entity_poly.pdbx_seq_one_letter_code
_entity_poly.pdbx_strand_id
1 'polypeptide(L)'
;MRQWLCCNCQVDDEEDGRGKEQSKVQSNKIDPKQKSSKPPVSQPEPEISPPTIDVPDLSLDDLKEKTDNFGSSALIGEGSYGRVYHATLDDGRQAAVKKLDASENEPNDEFLKQVSLASKLKHENLVEMLGYCVEGNYRILAYGFATMGSLHDVLHGRKGVQGAQPGPVLDWMQRVKIAIEAAKGIEYLHEKVQPSIIHRDIRSSNVLLFEDFKAKIADFNLLNQAPDMAARLHSTRVLGTFGYHAPEYAMTGQLTQKSDVYSFGVVLLELLTGRKPVDHTMPRGQQSLVTWVSYFANWLLKNGYLCVAQYNIFTPLSGALCINWCN
;
A
#
# COMPACT_ATOMS: atom_id res chain seq x y z
N MET A 1 -24.99 1.70 -23.24
CA MET A 1 -25.94 0.60 -22.98
C MET A 1 -25.62 -0.55 -23.91
N ARG A 2 -24.71 -1.46 -23.49
CA ARG A 2 -24.44 -2.74 -24.17
C ARG A 2 -24.07 -3.76 -23.10
N GLN A 3 -25.05 -4.59 -22.75
CA GLN A 3 -24.87 -5.92 -22.15
C GLN A 3 -24.32 -6.88 -23.21
N TRP A 4 -24.12 -8.14 -22.79
CA TRP A 4 -23.86 -9.42 -23.50
C TRP A 4 -22.55 -10.03 -22.97
N LEU A 5 -22.59 -10.92 -21.98
CA LEU A 5 -23.11 -12.32 -21.88
C LEU A 5 -21.99 -13.35 -22.08
N CYS A 6 -21.97 -14.29 -21.13
CA CYS A 6 -21.06 -15.41 -20.96
C CYS A 6 -20.96 -16.35 -22.16
N CYS A 7 -19.76 -16.89 -22.38
CA CYS A 7 -19.58 -18.14 -23.12
C CYS A 7 -19.56 -19.32 -22.15
N ASN A 8 -20.52 -20.21 -22.34
CA ASN A 8 -20.54 -21.59 -21.87
C ASN A 8 -20.10 -22.45 -23.06
N CYS A 9 -19.14 -23.36 -22.88
CA CYS A 9 -18.74 -24.32 -23.92
C CYS A 9 -19.23 -25.71 -23.51
N GLN A 10 -20.21 -26.22 -24.25
CA GLN A 10 -20.53 -27.64 -24.36
C GLN A 10 -19.69 -28.26 -25.49
N VAL A 11 -19.26 -29.51 -25.31
CA VAL A 11 -19.03 -30.44 -26.41
C VAL A 11 -19.67 -31.77 -25.97
N ASP A 12 -20.57 -32.25 -26.82
CA ASP A 12 -21.43 -33.42 -26.63
C ASP A 12 -20.72 -34.76 -26.92
N ASP A 13 -21.44 -35.81 -26.54
CA ASP A 13 -21.15 -37.24 -26.40
C ASP A 13 -20.80 -38.03 -27.68
N GLU A 14 -20.21 -39.23 -27.47
CA GLU A 14 -20.53 -40.46 -28.22
C GLU A 14 -20.27 -41.71 -27.33
N GLU A 15 -21.26 -42.62 -27.26
CA GLU A 15 -21.30 -43.89 -26.53
C GLU A 15 -20.56 -45.04 -27.24
N ASP A 16 -20.06 -46.05 -26.51
CA ASP A 16 -20.46 -47.48 -26.68
C ASP A 16 -19.84 -48.42 -25.59
N GLY A 17 -20.56 -49.50 -25.23
CA GLY A 17 -19.91 -50.82 -25.10
C GLY A 17 -19.56 -51.43 -23.72
N ARG A 18 -20.58 -51.96 -23.01
CA ARG A 18 -20.62 -53.16 -22.11
C ARG A 18 -19.33 -53.83 -21.60
N GLY A 19 -19.31 -54.13 -20.29
CA GLY A 19 -18.56 -55.26 -19.71
C GLY A 19 -18.66 -55.38 -18.19
N LYS A 20 -19.41 -56.36 -17.68
CA LYS A 20 -19.45 -56.76 -16.26
C LYS A 20 -18.24 -57.64 -15.94
N GLU A 21 -17.55 -57.39 -14.83
CA GLU A 21 -16.97 -58.49 -14.04
C GLU A 21 -16.71 -58.11 -12.57
N GLN A 22 -17.10 -59.03 -11.70
CA GLN A 22 -16.97 -58.99 -10.24
C GLN A 22 -15.53 -59.27 -9.81
N SER A 23 -15.05 -58.68 -8.71
CA SER A 23 -14.00 -59.29 -7.88
C SER A 23 -13.94 -58.73 -6.45
N LYS A 24 -14.47 -59.54 -5.53
CA LYS A 24 -13.88 -59.96 -4.24
C LYS A 24 -13.46 -58.89 -3.21
N VAL A 25 -14.35 -58.78 -2.22
CA VAL A 25 -14.05 -58.55 -0.80
C VAL A 25 -13.04 -59.59 -0.29
N GLN A 26 -12.02 -59.14 0.44
CA GLN A 26 -11.27 -59.99 1.35
C GLN A 26 -11.06 -59.29 2.69
N SER A 27 -11.83 -59.78 3.66
CA SER A 27 -11.75 -59.56 5.10
C SER A 27 -10.40 -60.01 5.66
N ASN A 28 -9.80 -59.20 6.54
CA ASN A 28 -8.83 -59.72 7.51
C ASN A 28 -9.09 -59.17 8.92
N LYS A 29 -8.93 -60.10 9.86
CA LYS A 29 -9.45 -60.15 11.23
C LYS A 29 -8.71 -59.20 12.19
N ILE A 30 -9.47 -58.80 13.21
CA ILE A 30 -9.03 -58.10 14.43
C ILE A 30 -8.51 -59.15 15.43
N ASP A 31 -7.44 -58.82 16.17
CA ASP A 31 -7.29 -59.21 17.58
C ASP A 31 -6.53 -58.12 18.36
N PRO A 32 -6.79 -57.95 19.68
CA PRO A 32 -6.70 -56.66 20.35
C PRO A 32 -5.54 -56.58 21.36
N LYS A 33 -4.83 -55.44 21.44
CA LYS A 33 -4.06 -55.08 22.64
C LYS A 33 -4.18 -53.61 22.98
N GLN A 34 -4.57 -53.41 24.23
CA GLN A 34 -4.73 -52.17 24.98
C GLN A 34 -3.53 -51.22 24.88
N LYS A 35 -3.83 -49.91 24.81
CA LYS A 35 -3.21 -48.88 25.66
C LYS A 35 -4.03 -47.60 25.60
N SER A 36 -4.79 -47.36 26.66
CA SER A 36 -5.42 -46.09 26.97
C SER A 36 -4.33 -45.04 27.25
N SER A 37 -4.21 -44.05 26.37
CA SER A 37 -3.49 -42.81 26.67
C SER A 37 -4.49 -41.66 26.57
N LYS A 38 -4.69 -40.97 27.69
CA LYS A 38 -5.48 -39.74 27.76
C LYS A 38 -4.81 -38.68 26.87
N PRO A 39 -5.57 -37.86 26.12
CA PRO A 39 -4.99 -36.70 25.45
C PRO A 39 -4.46 -35.70 26.49
N PRO A 40 -3.39 -34.95 26.20
CA PRO A 40 -2.84 -33.96 27.12
C PRO A 40 -3.86 -32.83 27.31
N VAL A 41 -4.03 -32.41 28.57
CA VAL A 41 -4.80 -31.21 28.93
C VAL A 41 -4.12 -30.00 28.29
N SER A 42 -4.80 -29.37 27.34
CA SER A 42 -4.42 -28.09 26.75
C SER A 42 -4.37 -27.04 27.86
N GLN A 43 -3.20 -26.43 28.04
CA GLN A 43 -3.07 -25.24 28.88
C GLN A 43 -3.96 -24.12 28.29
N PRO A 44 -4.65 -23.32 29.13
CA PRO A 44 -5.46 -22.21 28.63
C PRO A 44 -4.54 -21.20 27.94
N GLU A 45 -4.89 -20.89 26.69
CA GLU A 45 -4.34 -19.81 25.89
C GLU A 45 -4.51 -18.50 26.69
N PRO A 46 -3.48 -17.64 26.78
CA PRO A 46 -3.58 -16.42 27.58
C PRO A 46 -4.72 -15.55 27.04
N GLU A 47 -5.67 -15.18 27.89
CA GLU A 47 -6.76 -14.26 27.54
C GLU A 47 -6.15 -12.95 27.00
N ILE A 48 -6.20 -12.79 25.68
CA ILE A 48 -5.75 -11.57 25.02
C ILE A 48 -6.77 -10.50 25.35
N SER A 49 -6.41 -9.59 26.27
CA SER A 49 -7.19 -8.38 26.52
C SER A 49 -7.50 -7.67 25.20
N PRO A 50 -8.71 -7.09 25.03
CA PRO A 50 -9.09 -6.43 23.78
C PRO A 50 -8.04 -5.39 23.37
N PRO A 51 -7.75 -5.25 22.05
CA PRO A 51 -6.69 -4.38 21.57
C PRO A 51 -6.97 -2.92 21.99
N THR A 52 -6.07 -2.32 22.76
CA THR A 52 -6.19 -0.91 23.15
C THR A 52 -6.03 -0.01 21.94
N ILE A 53 -6.99 0.89 21.70
CA ILE A 53 -6.98 1.87 20.62
C ILE A 53 -6.80 3.27 21.24
N ASP A 54 -5.77 4.00 20.79
CA ASP A 54 -5.33 5.26 21.39
C ASP A 54 -5.97 6.51 20.74
N VAL A 55 -7.06 6.32 20.01
CA VAL A 55 -7.83 7.35 19.31
C VAL A 55 -9.34 7.12 19.53
N PRO A 56 -10.18 8.16 19.50
CA PRO A 56 -11.61 8.03 19.77
C PRO A 56 -12.36 7.21 18.72
N ASP A 57 -13.39 6.51 19.18
CA ASP A 57 -14.47 5.98 18.35
C ASP A 57 -15.40 7.13 17.95
N LEU A 58 -15.67 7.25 16.65
CA LEU A 58 -16.44 8.32 16.05
C LEU A 58 -17.84 7.81 15.71
N SER A 59 -18.85 8.63 15.98
CA SER A 59 -20.23 8.29 15.63
C SER A 59 -20.42 8.25 14.11
N LEU A 60 -21.03 7.18 13.61
CA LEU A 60 -21.36 7.06 12.19
C LEU A 60 -22.31 8.18 11.74
N ASP A 61 -23.27 8.55 12.58
CA ASP A 61 -24.25 9.59 12.24
C ASP A 61 -23.60 10.98 12.19
N ASP A 62 -22.65 11.25 13.09
CA ASP A 62 -21.84 12.47 13.04
C ASP A 62 -20.99 12.55 11.76
N LEU A 63 -20.32 11.44 11.40
CA LEU A 63 -19.55 11.35 10.17
C LEU A 63 -20.43 11.52 8.93
N LYS A 64 -21.65 10.97 8.92
CA LYS A 64 -22.60 11.20 7.82
C LYS A 64 -22.99 12.67 7.73
N GLU A 65 -23.35 13.31 8.83
CA GLU A 65 -23.72 14.73 8.83
C GLU A 65 -22.58 15.59 8.26
N LYS A 66 -21.36 15.39 8.75
CA LYS A 66 -20.16 16.15 8.35
C LYS A 66 -19.67 15.89 6.93
N THR A 67 -20.11 14.79 6.30
CA THR A 67 -19.69 14.40 4.94
C THR A 67 -20.83 14.42 3.93
N ASP A 68 -21.96 15.07 4.24
CA ASP A 68 -23.15 15.09 3.38
C ASP A 68 -23.59 13.65 3.01
N ASN A 69 -23.64 12.80 4.03
CA ASN A 69 -23.90 11.36 3.96
C ASN A 69 -22.94 10.65 2.98
N PHE A 70 -21.64 10.94 3.08
CA PHE A 70 -20.62 10.49 2.13
C PHE A 70 -20.93 10.92 0.68
N GLY A 71 -21.42 12.15 0.54
CA GLY A 71 -21.83 12.76 -0.71
C GLY A 71 -20.65 13.19 -1.59
N SER A 72 -20.96 13.47 -2.86
CA SER A 72 -19.96 13.93 -3.84
C SER A 72 -19.37 15.31 -3.51
N SER A 73 -20.10 16.13 -2.76
CA SER A 73 -19.67 17.45 -2.29
C SER A 73 -18.46 17.39 -1.37
N ALA A 74 -18.40 16.36 -0.51
CA ALA A 74 -17.31 16.12 0.42
C ALA A 74 -16.21 15.22 -0.15
N LEU A 75 -16.44 14.55 -1.28
CA LEU A 75 -15.49 13.59 -1.87
C LEU A 75 -14.22 14.29 -2.34
N ILE A 76 -13.08 13.89 -1.79
CA ILE A 76 -11.75 14.44 -2.14
C ILE A 76 -10.83 13.42 -2.81
N GLY A 77 -11.15 12.12 -2.74
CA GLY A 77 -10.38 11.09 -3.42
C GLY A 77 -11.09 9.73 -3.47
N GLU A 78 -10.75 8.94 -4.48
CA GLU A 78 -11.20 7.56 -4.65
C GLU A 78 -9.99 6.69 -4.99
N GLY A 79 -9.85 5.57 -4.30
CA GLY A 79 -8.75 4.63 -4.48
C GLY A 79 -9.25 3.18 -4.49
N SER A 80 -8.33 2.24 -4.64
CA SER A 80 -8.63 0.80 -4.66
C SER A 80 -9.18 0.25 -3.34
N TYR A 81 -9.14 1.04 -2.27
CA TYR A 81 -9.48 0.64 -0.91
C TYR A 81 -10.66 1.44 -0.35
N GLY A 82 -11.36 2.20 -1.18
CA GLY A 82 -12.49 3.03 -0.78
C GLY A 82 -12.36 4.50 -1.16
N ARG A 83 -13.17 5.31 -0.49
CA ARG A 83 -13.35 6.74 -0.79
C ARG A 83 -12.95 7.59 0.40
N VAL A 84 -12.41 8.77 0.10
CA VAL A 84 -11.94 9.73 1.09
C VAL A 84 -12.76 11.00 0.97
N TYR A 85 -13.30 11.44 2.10
CA TYR A 85 -14.17 12.62 2.21
C TYR A 85 -13.50 13.67 3.11
N HIS A 86 -13.71 14.93 2.80
CA HIS A 86 -13.34 16.03 3.67
C HIS A 86 -14.43 16.24 4.72
N ALA A 87 -14.02 16.44 5.98
CA ALA A 87 -14.92 16.74 7.09
C ALA A 87 -14.27 17.73 8.06
N THR A 88 -15.07 18.46 8.82
CA THR A 88 -14.62 19.19 10.02
C THR A 88 -15.18 18.45 11.23
N LEU A 89 -14.33 17.93 12.11
CA LEU A 89 -14.74 17.24 13.34
C LEU A 89 -15.32 18.23 14.36
N ASP A 90 -15.98 17.73 15.41
CA ASP A 90 -16.61 18.56 16.46
C ASP A 90 -15.64 19.50 17.18
N ASP A 91 -14.38 19.10 17.30
CA ASP A 91 -13.31 19.92 17.88
C ASP A 91 -12.71 20.94 16.90
N GLY A 92 -13.28 21.07 15.69
CA GLY A 92 -12.85 21.99 14.65
C GLY A 92 -11.70 21.49 13.77
N ARG A 93 -11.11 20.32 14.07
CA ARG A 93 -10.02 19.78 13.25
C ARG A 93 -10.53 19.35 11.87
N GLN A 94 -9.79 19.73 10.84
CA GLN A 94 -10.05 19.27 9.46
C GLN A 94 -9.57 17.82 9.30
N ALA A 95 -10.43 16.97 8.76
CA ALA A 95 -10.21 15.53 8.65
C ALA A 95 -10.41 15.01 7.22
N ALA A 96 -9.55 14.06 6.84
CA ALA A 96 -9.75 13.16 5.72
C ALA A 96 -10.39 11.87 6.25
N VAL A 97 -11.68 11.70 5.97
CA VAL A 97 -12.51 10.55 6.38
C VAL A 97 -12.46 9.51 5.28
N LYS A 98 -11.66 8.46 5.50
CA LYS A 98 -11.51 7.33 4.58
C LYS A 98 -12.54 6.24 4.93
N LYS A 99 -13.58 6.14 4.11
CA LYS A 99 -14.56 5.04 4.15
C LYS A 99 -14.02 3.89 3.32
N LEU A 100 -13.75 2.76 3.96
CA LEU A 100 -13.20 1.58 3.30
C LEU A 100 -14.31 0.78 2.59
N ASP A 101 -13.97 0.23 1.43
CA ASP A 101 -14.81 -0.76 0.75
C ASP A 101 -14.68 -2.09 1.49
N ALA A 102 -15.46 -2.28 2.54
CA ALA A 102 -15.46 -3.52 3.33
C ALA A 102 -16.29 -4.59 2.62
N SER A 103 -15.73 -5.80 2.50
CA SER A 103 -16.56 -6.96 2.14
C SER A 103 -17.40 -7.36 3.35
N GLU A 104 -18.68 -7.68 3.14
CA GLU A 104 -19.63 -8.06 4.21
C GLU A 104 -19.14 -9.24 5.07
N ASN A 105 -18.15 -10.00 4.58
CA ASN A 105 -17.64 -11.22 5.20
C ASN A 105 -16.33 -11.03 5.97
N GLU A 106 -15.70 -9.85 5.94
CA GLU A 106 -14.46 -9.66 6.71
C GLU A 106 -14.78 -9.51 8.21
N PRO A 107 -14.04 -10.14 9.14
CA PRO A 107 -14.25 -9.96 10.57
C PRO A 107 -13.83 -8.56 11.05
N ASN A 108 -14.66 -7.91 11.87
CA ASN A 108 -14.32 -6.61 12.47
C ASN A 108 -13.13 -6.70 13.44
N ASP A 109 -12.91 -7.84 14.09
CA ASP A 109 -11.81 -8.03 15.03
C ASP A 109 -10.44 -7.84 14.39
N GLU A 110 -10.27 -8.33 13.15
CA GLU A 110 -9.01 -8.17 12.44
C GLU A 110 -8.79 -6.70 12.09
N PHE A 111 -9.84 -6.00 11.63
CA PHE A 111 -9.78 -4.57 11.38
C PHE A 111 -9.43 -3.78 12.65
N LEU A 112 -10.05 -4.08 13.79
CA LEU A 112 -9.78 -3.39 15.07
C LEU A 112 -8.35 -3.61 15.58
N LYS A 113 -7.74 -4.78 15.33
CA LYS A 113 -6.30 -4.97 15.60
C LYS A 113 -5.44 -4.03 14.78
N GLN A 114 -5.79 -3.80 13.50
CA GLN A 114 -5.08 -2.87 12.65
C GLN A 114 -5.28 -1.41 13.09
N VAL A 115 -6.51 -1.04 13.46
CA VAL A 115 -6.81 0.27 14.05
C VAL A 115 -5.99 0.48 15.32
N SER A 116 -5.90 -0.52 16.19
CA SER A 116 -5.07 -0.46 17.40
C SER A 116 -3.60 -0.20 17.08
N LEU A 117 -3.02 -0.93 16.12
CA LEU A 117 -1.64 -0.72 15.72
C LEU A 117 -1.44 0.67 15.08
N ALA A 118 -2.34 1.10 14.20
CA ALA A 118 -2.27 2.42 13.55
C ALA A 118 -2.40 3.57 14.56
N SER A 119 -3.30 3.45 15.53
CA SER A 119 -3.55 4.48 16.55
C SER A 119 -2.34 4.79 17.42
N LYS A 120 -1.42 3.82 17.55
CA LYS A 120 -0.19 3.93 18.35
C LYS A 120 0.96 4.60 17.60
N LEU A 121 0.85 4.75 16.27
CA LEU A 121 1.89 5.37 15.46
C LEU A 121 1.81 6.89 15.61
N LYS A 122 2.84 7.47 16.24
CA LYS A 122 2.93 8.90 16.53
C LYS A 122 4.29 9.43 16.12
N HIS A 123 4.33 10.21 15.04
CA HIS A 123 5.56 10.79 14.50
C HIS A 123 5.25 12.07 13.71
N GLU A 124 6.16 13.04 13.71
CA GLU A 124 5.97 14.33 13.02
C GLU A 124 5.73 14.17 11.50
N ASN A 125 6.34 13.14 10.90
CA ASN A 125 6.25 12.81 9.47
C ASN A 125 5.35 11.61 9.15
N LEU A 126 4.45 11.22 10.05
CA LEU A 126 3.34 10.32 9.73
C LEU A 126 2.02 11.06 9.87
N VAL A 127 1.07 10.77 8.99
CA VAL A 127 -0.27 11.36 9.10
C VAL A 127 -0.95 10.84 10.35
N GLU A 128 -1.41 11.78 11.19
CA GLU A 128 -2.06 11.48 12.45
C GLU A 128 -3.44 10.87 12.21
N MET A 129 -3.71 9.75 12.88
CA MET A 129 -5.04 9.18 12.98
C MET A 129 -5.83 9.94 14.05
N LEU A 130 -6.96 10.51 13.67
CA LEU A 130 -7.81 11.32 14.54
C LEU A 130 -8.92 10.49 15.21
N GLY A 131 -9.31 9.38 14.59
CA GLY A 131 -10.34 8.49 15.10
C GLY A 131 -10.71 7.40 14.10
N TYR A 132 -11.63 6.53 14.49
CA TYR A 132 -12.16 5.45 13.68
C TYR A 132 -13.67 5.30 13.90
N CYS A 133 -14.35 4.55 13.04
CA CYS A 133 -15.72 4.13 13.25
C CYS A 133 -15.90 2.72 12.69
N VAL A 134 -16.48 1.83 13.51
CA VAL A 134 -16.88 0.48 13.11
C VAL A 134 -18.32 0.25 13.53
N GLU A 135 -19.24 0.31 12.57
CA GLU A 135 -20.67 0.10 12.83
C GLU A 135 -21.30 -0.68 11.66
N GLY A 136 -21.78 -1.90 11.94
CA GLY A 136 -22.25 -2.82 10.89
C GLY A 136 -21.15 -3.07 9.84
N ASN A 137 -21.43 -2.70 8.59
CA ASN A 137 -20.50 -2.81 7.45
C ASN A 137 -19.66 -1.54 7.23
N TYR A 138 -19.84 -0.50 8.05
CA TYR A 138 -19.05 0.72 7.94
C TYR A 138 -17.72 0.54 8.65
N ARG A 139 -16.63 0.71 7.88
CA ARG A 139 -15.27 0.82 8.40
C ARG A 139 -14.69 2.13 7.92
N ILE A 140 -14.49 3.03 8.86
CA ILE A 140 -14.08 4.40 8.56
C ILE A 140 -12.88 4.75 9.41
N LEU A 141 -11.92 5.44 8.80
CA LEU A 141 -10.73 5.96 9.45
C LEU A 141 -10.70 7.47 9.22
N ALA A 142 -10.51 8.25 10.28
CA ALA A 142 -10.33 9.69 10.18
C ALA A 142 -8.85 10.03 10.38
N TYR A 143 -8.29 10.83 9.47
CA TYR A 143 -6.91 11.28 9.48
C TYR A 143 -6.83 12.80 9.40
N GLY A 144 -5.71 13.39 9.83
CA GLY A 144 -5.45 14.81 9.62
C GLY A 144 -5.52 15.18 8.13
N PHE A 145 -6.29 16.22 7.80
CA PHE A 145 -6.45 16.67 6.41
C PHE A 145 -5.20 17.39 5.89
N ALA A 146 -4.68 16.92 4.75
CA ALA A 146 -3.52 17.50 4.08
C ALA A 146 -3.92 18.74 3.29
N THR A 147 -3.67 19.92 3.84
CA THR A 147 -4.10 21.21 3.28
C THR A 147 -3.52 21.53 1.91
N MET A 148 -2.40 20.90 1.52
CA MET A 148 -1.77 21.07 0.21
C MET A 148 -1.94 19.85 -0.70
N GLY A 149 -2.72 18.85 -0.30
CA GLY A 149 -2.92 17.60 -1.05
C GLY A 149 -1.70 16.67 -0.98
N SER A 150 -1.55 15.80 -1.98
CA SER A 150 -0.38 14.91 -2.07
C SER A 150 0.76 15.54 -2.86
N LEU A 151 1.98 15.02 -2.67
CA LEU A 151 3.13 15.38 -3.49
C LEU A 151 2.87 15.11 -4.98
N HIS A 152 2.10 14.05 -5.29
CA HIS A 152 1.68 13.79 -6.66
C HIS A 152 0.84 14.93 -7.25
N ASP A 153 -0.13 15.44 -6.49
CA ASP A 153 -1.00 16.53 -6.95
C ASP A 153 -0.17 17.80 -7.20
N VAL A 154 0.80 18.09 -6.31
CA VAL A 154 1.68 19.24 -6.45
C VAL A 154 2.59 19.12 -7.66
N LEU A 155 3.20 17.95 -7.91
CA LEU A 155 4.12 17.77 -9.04
C LEU A 155 3.40 17.64 -10.39
N HIS A 156 2.25 16.98 -10.42
CA HIS A 156 1.69 16.43 -11.66
C HIS A 156 0.24 16.83 -11.94
N GLY A 157 -0.42 17.49 -10.98
CA GLY A 157 -1.85 17.76 -11.01
C GLY A 157 -2.69 16.58 -10.50
N ARG A 158 -3.94 16.86 -10.13
CA ARG A 158 -4.84 15.83 -9.55
C ARG A 158 -5.09 14.70 -10.53
N LYS A 159 -4.82 13.47 -10.06
CA LYS A 159 -5.05 12.25 -10.84
C LYS A 159 -6.54 12.09 -11.18
N GLY A 160 -6.84 11.74 -12.42
CA GLY A 160 -8.21 11.47 -12.88
C GLY A 160 -9.03 12.72 -13.22
N VAL A 161 -8.51 13.93 -13.00
CA VAL A 161 -9.18 15.18 -13.34
C VAL A 161 -8.55 15.76 -14.61
N GLN A 162 -9.29 15.72 -15.72
CA GLN A 162 -8.80 16.23 -17.01
C GLN A 162 -8.53 17.75 -16.91
N GLY A 163 -7.30 18.15 -17.27
CA GLY A 163 -6.88 19.54 -17.23
C GLY A 163 -6.48 20.05 -15.84
N ALA A 164 -6.47 19.20 -14.80
CA ALA A 164 -5.94 19.57 -13.50
C ALA A 164 -4.48 20.00 -13.63
N GLN A 165 -4.21 21.22 -13.20
CA GLN A 165 -2.86 21.77 -13.20
C GLN A 165 -2.10 21.26 -11.97
N PRO A 166 -0.76 21.12 -12.08
CA PRO A 166 0.10 20.96 -10.92
C PRO A 166 -0.11 22.09 -9.90
N GLY A 167 0.33 21.82 -8.67
CA GLY A 167 0.39 22.84 -7.63
C GLY A 167 1.51 23.88 -7.88
N PRO A 168 1.84 24.68 -6.86
CA PRO A 168 2.96 25.60 -6.91
C PRO A 168 4.26 24.89 -7.28
N VAL A 169 5.09 25.53 -8.11
CA VAL A 169 6.40 24.99 -8.46
C VAL A 169 7.27 24.91 -7.20
N LEU A 170 7.71 23.70 -6.86
CA LEU A 170 8.61 23.47 -5.74
C LEU A 170 10.04 23.92 -6.08
N ASP A 171 10.60 24.80 -5.27
CA ASP A 171 12.02 25.12 -5.30
C ASP A 171 12.87 23.92 -4.81
N TRP A 172 14.19 24.02 -4.98
CA TRP A 172 15.09 22.94 -4.61
C TRP A 172 15.08 22.62 -3.11
N MET A 173 15.04 23.65 -2.26
CA MET A 173 15.07 23.47 -0.81
C MET A 173 13.78 22.85 -0.30
N GLN A 174 12.63 23.18 -0.90
CA GLN A 174 11.34 22.55 -0.64
C GLN A 174 11.36 21.08 -1.03
N ARG A 175 11.91 20.72 -2.20
CA ARG A 175 12.05 19.32 -2.64
C ARG A 175 12.93 18.52 -1.67
N VAL A 176 14.06 19.08 -1.25
CA VAL A 176 14.96 18.45 -0.27
C VAL A 176 14.28 18.29 1.08
N LYS A 177 13.56 19.32 1.55
CA LYS A 177 12.79 19.25 2.80
C LYS A 177 11.77 18.11 2.76
N ILE A 178 10.97 18.04 1.70
CA ILE A 178 9.96 16.99 1.51
C ILE A 178 10.62 15.60 1.51
N ALA A 179 11.75 15.44 0.80
CA ALA A 179 12.49 14.19 0.77
C ALA A 179 12.97 13.77 2.17
N ILE A 180 13.59 14.68 2.93
CA ILE A 180 14.09 14.40 4.28
C ILE A 180 12.94 14.02 5.22
N GLU A 181 11.86 14.79 5.20
CA GLU A 181 10.70 14.57 6.06
C GLU A 181 10.00 13.24 5.73
N ALA A 182 9.81 12.91 4.45
CA ALA A 182 9.31 11.61 4.03
C ALA A 182 10.24 10.46 4.48
N ALA A 183 11.56 10.63 4.34
CA ALA A 183 12.54 9.63 4.75
C ALA A 183 12.50 9.37 6.26
N LYS A 184 12.37 10.41 7.09
CA LYS A 184 12.20 10.29 8.55
C LYS A 184 10.95 9.49 8.91
N GLY A 185 9.83 9.71 8.20
CA GLY A 185 8.60 8.94 8.42
C GLY A 185 8.78 7.45 8.13
N ILE A 186 9.51 7.12 7.05
CA ILE A 186 9.83 5.73 6.69
C ILE A 186 10.82 5.11 7.69
N GLU A 187 11.87 5.85 8.09
CA GLU A 187 12.83 5.42 9.12
C GLU A 187 12.11 5.10 10.43
N TYR A 188 11.16 5.95 10.86
CA TYR A 188 10.37 5.70 12.05
C TYR A 188 9.66 4.34 12.00
N LEU A 189 8.97 4.03 10.89
CA LEU A 189 8.29 2.74 10.71
C LEU A 189 9.25 1.55 10.72
N HIS A 190 10.44 1.71 10.12
CA HIS A 190 11.40 0.63 9.96
C HIS A 190 12.23 0.36 11.21
N GLU A 191 12.67 1.41 11.90
CA GLU A 191 13.74 1.33 12.91
C GLU A 191 13.24 1.68 14.32
N LYS A 192 12.14 2.43 14.45
CA LYS A 192 11.66 2.94 15.76
C LYS A 192 10.43 2.23 16.27
N VAL A 193 9.65 1.61 15.38
CA VAL A 193 8.48 0.80 15.75
C VAL A 193 8.89 -0.67 15.93
N GLN A 194 8.40 -1.31 16.98
CA GLN A 194 8.64 -2.73 17.27
C GLN A 194 7.31 -3.50 17.36
N PRO A 195 7.10 -4.55 16.54
CA PRO A 195 7.94 -4.96 15.42
C PRO A 195 7.98 -3.92 14.30
N SER A 196 9.06 -3.92 13.52
CA SER A 196 9.23 -3.03 12.37
C SER A 196 8.05 -3.15 11.40
N ILE A 197 7.58 -2.02 10.88
CA ILE A 197 6.46 -1.96 9.95
C ILE A 197 6.98 -1.69 8.54
N ILE A 198 6.58 -2.51 7.58
CA ILE A 198 6.81 -2.26 6.15
C ILE A 198 5.57 -1.56 5.60
N HIS A 199 5.74 -0.39 4.98
CA HIS A 199 4.67 0.46 4.46
C HIS A 199 3.98 -0.12 3.22
N ARG A 200 4.73 -0.78 2.34
CA ARG A 200 4.25 -1.54 1.15
C ARG A 200 3.78 -0.69 -0.04
N ASP A 201 3.24 0.50 0.19
CA ASP A 201 2.75 1.40 -0.87
C ASP A 201 3.37 2.80 -0.80
N ILE A 202 4.71 2.88 -0.81
CA ILE A 202 5.41 4.17 -0.87
C ILE A 202 5.34 4.72 -2.31
N ARG A 203 4.75 5.91 -2.47
CA ARG A 203 4.55 6.61 -3.75
C ARG A 203 4.21 8.08 -3.51
N SER A 204 4.38 8.94 -4.52
CA SER A 204 4.12 10.38 -4.37
C SER A 204 2.69 10.73 -3.95
N SER A 205 1.68 9.88 -4.22
CA SER A 205 0.31 10.13 -3.74
C SER A 205 0.11 9.84 -2.25
N ASN A 206 1.02 9.10 -1.63
CA ASN A 206 0.97 8.74 -0.21
C ASN A 206 1.96 9.57 0.63
N VAL A 207 2.66 10.51 -0.01
CA VAL A 207 3.38 11.59 0.67
C VAL A 207 2.46 12.81 0.67
N LEU A 208 1.81 13.08 1.80
CA LEU A 208 0.89 14.19 1.96
C LEU A 208 1.61 15.45 2.41
N LEU A 209 1.16 16.59 1.89
CA LEU A 209 1.74 17.90 2.14
C LEU A 209 0.77 18.75 2.97
N PHE A 210 1.30 19.29 4.05
CA PHE A 210 0.63 20.23 4.94
C PHE A 210 1.24 21.63 4.74
N GLU A 211 0.75 22.61 5.50
CA GLU A 211 1.27 23.98 5.53
C GLU A 211 2.80 24.02 5.62
N ASP A 212 3.41 24.98 4.92
CA ASP A 212 4.85 25.12 4.72
C ASP A 212 5.55 23.88 4.10
N PHE A 213 4.82 23.13 3.27
CA PHE A 213 5.33 21.91 2.62
C PHE A 213 5.84 20.86 3.60
N LYS A 214 5.24 20.79 4.80
CA LYS A 214 5.53 19.72 5.75
C LYS A 214 5.03 18.39 5.17
N ALA A 215 5.94 17.44 4.98
CA ALA A 215 5.65 16.15 4.40
C ALA A 215 5.37 15.09 5.47
N LYS A 216 4.30 14.32 5.25
CA LYS A 216 3.90 13.20 6.10
C LYS A 216 3.53 11.98 5.26
N ILE A 217 3.97 10.81 5.67
CA ILE A 217 3.60 9.54 5.05
C ILE A 217 2.19 9.14 5.49
N ALA A 218 1.34 8.81 4.52
CA ALA A 218 -0.05 8.40 4.71
C ALA A 218 -0.29 6.99 4.19
N ASP A 219 -1.44 6.42 4.55
CA ASP A 219 -1.91 5.12 4.04
C ASP A 219 -0.92 3.97 4.29
N PHE A 220 -0.28 3.97 5.46
CA PHE A 220 0.49 2.83 5.96
C PHE A 220 -0.50 1.72 6.36
N ASN A 221 -1.06 1.04 5.38
CA ASN A 221 -2.05 0.01 5.62
C ASN A 221 -1.35 -1.22 6.21
N LEU A 222 -1.64 -1.50 7.48
CA LEU A 222 -0.94 -2.48 8.30
C LEU A 222 -1.34 -3.92 8.02
N LEU A 223 -2.38 -4.12 7.20
CA LEU A 223 -2.81 -5.44 6.79
C LEU A 223 -1.69 -6.15 6.02
N ASN A 224 -1.34 -7.32 6.54
CA ASN A 224 -1.02 -8.48 5.72
C ASN A 224 -2.20 -8.77 4.78
N GLN A 225 -2.32 -7.97 3.72
CA GLN A 225 -3.01 -8.38 2.51
C GLN A 225 -2.21 -9.60 2.00
N ALA A 226 -2.66 -10.79 2.38
CA ALA A 226 -2.04 -12.07 2.06
C ALA A 226 -2.00 -12.29 0.53
N PRO A 227 -1.38 -13.39 0.07
CA PRO A 227 -0.30 -13.49 -0.92
C PRO A 227 -0.70 -13.21 -2.39
N ASP A 228 -1.86 -12.62 -2.62
CA ASP A 228 -2.41 -12.40 -3.96
C ASP A 228 -1.93 -11.08 -4.59
N MET A 229 -0.93 -10.43 -4.00
CA MET A 229 -0.18 -9.40 -4.71
C MET A 229 0.49 -9.96 -5.96
N ALA A 230 0.84 -11.26 -5.99
CA ALA A 230 1.29 -11.92 -7.22
C ALA A 230 0.20 -11.95 -8.30
N ALA A 231 -1.07 -12.29 -7.97
CA ALA A 231 -2.15 -12.22 -8.95
C ALA A 231 -2.59 -10.78 -9.27
N ARG A 232 -2.46 -9.84 -8.32
CA ARG A 232 -2.64 -8.40 -8.59
C ARG A 232 -1.53 -7.85 -9.48
N LEU A 233 -0.28 -8.28 -9.34
CA LEU A 233 0.81 -7.96 -10.28
C LEU A 233 0.46 -8.44 -11.70
N HIS A 234 -0.24 -9.57 -11.82
CA HIS A 234 -0.72 -10.09 -13.11
C HIS A 234 -2.01 -9.39 -13.62
N SER A 235 -2.92 -8.94 -12.76
CA SER A 235 -4.14 -8.19 -13.14
C SER A 235 -3.93 -6.68 -13.32
N THR A 236 -2.89 -6.08 -12.73
CA THR A 236 -2.59 -4.63 -12.78
C THR A 236 -1.94 -4.17 -14.07
N ARG A 237 -2.01 -4.97 -15.15
CA ARG A 237 -1.65 -4.55 -16.51
C ARG A 237 -2.43 -3.30 -16.97
N VAL A 238 -3.40 -2.82 -16.18
CA VAL A 238 -4.25 -1.67 -16.50
C VAL A 238 -4.13 -0.47 -15.53
N LEU A 239 -3.58 -0.55 -14.29
CA LEU A 239 -3.70 0.59 -13.34
C LEU A 239 -2.48 0.83 -12.40
N GLY A 240 -1.62 1.79 -12.79
CA GLY A 240 -1.17 2.88 -11.90
C GLY A 240 -0.02 2.68 -10.90
N THR A 241 0.31 1.47 -10.42
CA THR A 241 1.33 1.29 -9.35
C THR A 241 2.66 0.68 -9.83
N PHE A 242 2.75 0.25 -11.09
CA PHE A 242 3.94 -0.47 -11.61
C PHE A 242 5.26 0.33 -11.54
N GLY A 243 5.20 1.66 -11.43
CA GLY A 243 6.39 2.52 -11.42
C GLY A 243 7.22 2.48 -10.14
N TYR A 244 6.67 1.97 -9.02
CA TYR A 244 7.33 2.06 -7.70
C TYR A 244 7.82 0.72 -7.16
N HIS A 245 7.34 -0.40 -7.68
CA HIS A 245 7.67 -1.71 -7.14
C HIS A 245 9.14 -2.09 -7.36
N ALA A 246 9.77 -2.58 -6.31
CA ALA A 246 11.11 -3.14 -6.37
C ALA A 246 11.14 -4.37 -7.31
N PRO A 247 12.17 -4.54 -8.14
CA PRO A 247 12.25 -5.65 -9.09
C PRO A 247 12.25 -7.01 -8.38
N GLU A 248 12.95 -7.13 -7.26
CA GLU A 248 12.97 -8.35 -6.45
C GLU A 248 11.60 -8.69 -5.86
N TYR A 249 10.82 -7.67 -5.48
CA TYR A 249 9.45 -7.86 -5.01
C TYR A 249 8.54 -8.32 -6.16
N ALA A 250 8.64 -7.69 -7.34
CA ALA A 250 7.89 -8.08 -8.51
C ALA A 250 8.21 -9.51 -8.98
N MET A 251 9.44 -9.99 -8.76
CA MET A 251 9.89 -11.33 -9.14
C MET A 251 9.55 -12.41 -8.10
N THR A 252 9.73 -12.12 -6.81
CA THR A 252 9.66 -13.12 -5.73
C THR A 252 8.38 -13.05 -4.91
N GLY A 253 7.65 -11.93 -5.00
CA GLY A 253 6.53 -11.62 -4.11
C GLY A 253 6.94 -11.30 -2.67
N GLN A 254 8.24 -11.33 -2.33
CA GLN A 254 8.72 -11.08 -0.98
C GLN A 254 8.86 -9.58 -0.72
N LEU A 255 8.08 -9.10 0.24
CA LEU A 255 8.13 -7.71 0.66
C LEU A 255 9.06 -7.56 1.86
N THR A 256 9.98 -6.60 1.77
CA THR A 256 10.91 -6.27 2.85
C THR A 256 10.96 -4.76 3.07
N GLN A 257 11.61 -4.32 4.14
CA GLN A 257 11.93 -2.89 4.33
C GLN A 257 12.69 -2.29 3.13
N LYS A 258 13.50 -3.10 2.43
CA LYS A 258 14.22 -2.64 1.23
C LYS A 258 13.29 -2.38 0.04
N SER A 259 12.12 -3.02 -0.02
CA SER A 259 11.10 -2.73 -1.02
C SER A 259 10.53 -1.31 -0.86
N ASP A 260 10.33 -0.85 0.38
CA ASP A 260 9.95 0.55 0.66
C ASP A 260 11.08 1.52 0.29
N VAL A 261 12.34 1.16 0.57
CA VAL A 261 13.51 1.99 0.21
C VAL A 261 13.62 2.18 -1.31
N TYR A 262 13.40 1.13 -2.09
CA TYR A 262 13.36 1.22 -3.55
C TYR A 262 12.24 2.16 -4.02
N SER A 263 11.03 1.94 -3.48
CA SER A 263 9.84 2.73 -3.81
C SER A 263 10.04 4.22 -3.47
N PHE A 264 10.69 4.50 -2.34
CA PHE A 264 11.11 5.85 -1.96
C PHE A 264 12.15 6.44 -2.93
N GLY A 265 13.09 5.61 -3.41
CA GLY A 265 14.03 6.00 -4.46
C GLY A 265 13.33 6.51 -5.72
N VAL A 266 12.20 5.91 -6.11
CA VAL A 266 11.37 6.41 -7.22
C VAL A 266 10.77 7.78 -6.91
N VAL A 267 10.26 7.99 -5.68
CA VAL A 267 9.76 9.31 -5.23
C VAL A 267 10.87 10.37 -5.28
N LEU A 268 12.11 10.02 -4.91
CA LEU A 268 13.26 10.92 -5.05
C LEU A 268 13.53 11.26 -6.51
N LEU A 269 13.40 10.31 -7.44
CA LEU A 269 13.54 10.59 -8.88
C LEU A 269 12.42 11.52 -9.39
N GLU A 270 11.19 11.38 -8.91
CA GLU A 270 10.11 12.33 -9.23
C GLU A 270 10.45 13.73 -8.73
N LEU A 271 10.94 13.87 -7.49
CA LEU A 271 11.37 15.14 -6.92
C LEU A 271 12.55 15.75 -7.69
N LEU A 272 13.49 14.94 -8.18
CA LEU A 272 14.64 15.44 -8.94
C LEU A 272 14.27 15.86 -10.36
N THR A 273 13.40 15.10 -11.03
CA THR A 273 13.17 15.24 -12.48
C THR A 273 11.86 15.94 -12.82
N GLY A 274 10.91 16.00 -11.89
CA GLY A 274 9.53 16.41 -12.14
C GLY A 274 8.74 15.45 -13.04
N ARG A 275 9.30 14.28 -13.40
CA ARG A 275 8.62 13.30 -14.25
C ARG A 275 7.76 12.34 -13.45
N LYS A 276 6.69 11.86 -14.08
CA LYS A 276 5.89 10.75 -13.54
C LYS A 276 6.70 9.44 -13.57
N PRO A 277 6.49 8.53 -12.61
CA PRO A 277 7.14 7.22 -12.60
C PRO A 277 6.80 6.39 -13.85
N VAL A 278 5.57 6.52 -14.33
CA VAL A 278 5.09 5.94 -15.59
C VAL A 278 4.35 7.03 -16.37
N ASP A 279 4.79 7.30 -17.59
CA ASP A 279 4.16 8.22 -18.51
C ASP A 279 4.03 7.59 -19.92
N HIS A 280 2.81 7.22 -20.30
CA HIS A 280 2.53 6.60 -21.59
C HIS A 280 2.61 7.60 -22.76
N THR A 281 2.64 8.91 -22.49
CA THR A 281 2.80 9.93 -23.53
C THR A 281 4.25 10.06 -24.02
N MET A 282 5.20 9.52 -23.24
CA MET A 282 6.62 9.52 -23.58
C MET A 282 6.97 8.47 -24.66
N PRO A 283 8.06 8.67 -25.43
CA PRO A 283 8.53 7.70 -26.41
C PRO A 283 8.83 6.33 -25.78
N ARG A 284 8.71 5.27 -26.60
CA ARG A 284 9.05 3.89 -26.17
C ARG A 284 10.46 3.85 -25.57
N GLY A 285 10.59 3.18 -24.43
CA GLY A 285 11.84 3.11 -23.67
C GLY A 285 12.06 4.28 -22.68
N GLN A 286 11.26 5.35 -22.75
CA GLN A 286 11.30 6.47 -21.79
C GLN A 286 10.05 6.58 -20.92
N GLN A 287 9.10 5.65 -21.08
CA GLN A 287 7.82 5.66 -20.36
C GLN A 287 7.99 5.35 -18.88
N SER A 288 8.96 4.50 -18.52
CA SER A 288 9.33 4.21 -17.13
C SER A 288 10.46 5.14 -16.71
N LEU A 289 10.23 5.91 -15.64
CA LEU A 289 11.22 6.82 -15.08
C LEU A 289 12.49 6.09 -14.67
N VAL A 290 12.34 4.95 -13.97
CA VAL A 290 13.47 4.13 -13.54
C VAL A 290 14.29 3.66 -14.73
N THR A 291 13.62 3.11 -15.75
CA THR A 291 14.28 2.62 -16.97
C THR A 291 15.02 3.77 -17.67
N TRP A 292 14.39 4.93 -17.80
CA TRP A 292 14.98 6.11 -18.41
C TRP A 292 16.23 6.59 -17.66
N VAL A 293 16.16 6.71 -16.33
CA VAL A 293 17.31 7.11 -15.50
C VAL A 293 18.43 6.08 -15.59
N SER A 294 18.13 4.78 -15.57
CA SER A 294 19.13 3.73 -15.72
C SER A 294 19.86 3.82 -17.07
N TYR A 295 19.14 4.07 -18.17
CA TYR A 295 19.79 4.28 -19.48
C TYR A 295 20.67 5.54 -19.49
N PHE A 296 20.19 6.63 -18.92
CA PHE A 296 20.94 7.88 -18.83
C PHE A 296 22.21 7.73 -17.99
N ALA A 297 22.11 7.12 -16.80
CA ALA A 297 23.25 6.85 -15.95
C ALA A 297 24.29 5.94 -16.64
N ASN A 298 23.85 4.86 -17.30
CA ASN A 298 24.73 4.00 -18.07
C ASN A 298 25.41 4.72 -19.23
N TRP A 299 24.70 5.66 -19.88
CA TRP A 299 25.29 6.50 -20.92
C TRP A 299 26.37 7.43 -20.35
N LEU A 300 26.11 8.07 -19.20
CA LEU A 300 27.11 8.90 -18.52
C LEU A 300 28.36 8.11 -18.14
N LEU A 301 28.18 6.89 -17.59
CA LEU A 301 29.28 5.99 -17.26
C LEU A 301 30.13 5.63 -18.49
N LYS A 302 29.48 5.25 -19.59
CA LYS A 302 30.16 4.88 -20.84
C LYS A 302 30.94 6.03 -21.48
N ASN A 303 30.50 7.26 -21.26
CA ASN A 303 31.14 8.45 -21.83
C ASN A 303 32.03 9.19 -20.82
N GLY A 304 32.30 8.60 -19.64
CA GLY A 304 33.22 9.15 -18.64
C GLY A 304 32.70 10.35 -17.84
N TYR A 305 31.42 10.73 -18.01
CA TYR A 305 30.79 11.84 -17.26
C TYR A 305 30.39 11.46 -15.83
N LEU A 306 30.32 10.17 -15.55
CA LEU A 306 30.03 9.62 -14.23
C LEU A 306 31.11 8.58 -13.90
N CYS A 307 31.67 8.64 -12.70
CA CYS A 307 32.57 7.60 -12.20
C CYS A 307 31.90 6.92 -11.00
N VAL A 308 31.76 5.59 -11.06
CA VAL A 308 31.38 4.82 -9.87
C VAL A 308 32.62 4.75 -9.00
N ALA A 309 32.67 5.52 -7.91
CA ALA A 309 33.61 5.24 -6.84
C ALA A 309 33.31 3.80 -6.36
N GLN A 310 34.23 2.88 -6.59
CA GLN A 310 34.15 1.50 -6.12
C GLN A 310 34.12 1.51 -4.58
N TYR A 311 32.91 1.60 -4.01
CA TYR A 311 32.65 1.18 -2.65
C TYR A 311 31.54 0.13 -2.71
N ASN A 312 31.89 -1.08 -2.25
CA ASN A 312 31.04 -2.26 -2.26
C ASN A 312 29.63 -1.96 -1.71
N ILE A 313 28.62 -2.14 -2.58
CA ILE A 313 27.21 -1.77 -2.33
C ILE A 313 26.45 -2.84 -1.50
N PHE A 314 27.08 -3.95 -1.11
CA PHE A 314 26.38 -5.06 -0.44
C PHE A 314 27.13 -5.65 0.76
N THR A 315 27.43 -4.84 1.78
CA THR A 315 27.54 -5.31 3.17
C THR A 315 26.94 -4.27 4.13
N PRO A 316 26.32 -4.69 5.25
CA PRO A 316 25.47 -3.83 6.06
C PRO A 316 26.35 -3.03 7.01
N LEU A 317 26.35 -1.71 6.86
CA LEU A 317 26.45 -0.69 7.92
C LEU A 317 26.80 0.63 7.23
N SER A 318 25.89 1.60 7.34
CA SER A 318 26.10 3.03 7.07
C SER A 318 26.74 3.41 5.72
N GLY A 319 25.95 3.88 4.75
CA GLY A 319 26.51 4.49 3.55
C GLY A 319 25.47 5.32 2.79
N ALA A 320 25.54 6.64 2.95
CA ALA A 320 24.91 7.57 2.03
C ALA A 320 25.61 7.48 0.67
N LEU A 321 24.84 7.52 -0.43
CA LEU A 321 25.38 7.65 -1.78
C LEU A 321 26.01 9.04 -1.94
N CYS A 322 27.34 9.11 -2.12
CA CYS A 322 27.99 10.25 -2.76
C CYS A 322 28.14 9.95 -4.24
N ILE A 323 27.33 10.61 -5.08
CA ILE A 323 27.53 10.66 -6.52
C ILE A 323 28.54 11.79 -6.79
N ASN A 324 29.76 11.44 -7.20
CA ASN A 324 30.74 12.43 -7.63
C ASN A 324 30.66 12.58 -9.15
N TRP A 325 30.55 13.83 -9.60
CA TRP A 325 30.70 14.20 -11.00
C TRP A 325 32.20 14.20 -11.35
N CYS A 326 32.57 13.62 -12.49
CA CYS A 326 33.92 13.81 -13.02
C CYS A 326 34.06 15.26 -13.50
N ASN A 327 35.06 15.98 -12.99
CA ASN A 327 35.55 17.22 -13.60
C ASN A 327 36.15 16.92 -14.98
#